data_AF-A0A2S0I618-F1
#
_entry.id   AF-A0A2S0I618-F1
#
_cell.length_a   1.000
_cell.length_b   1.000
_cell.length_c   1.000
_cell.angle_alpha   90.00
_cell.angle_beta   90.00
_cell.angle_gamma   90.00
#
_symmetry.space_group_name_H-M   'P 1'
#
loop_
_entity.id
_entity.type
_entity.pdbx_description
1 polymer ?
#
loop_
_entity_poly.entity_id
_entity_poly.type
_entity_poly.pdbx_seq_one_letter_code
_entity_poly.pdbx_strand_id
1 'polypeptide(L)'
;MPKFARLLFALALTGLPVQHAAADTVAAVNPAGEKLYKSACVVCHASGVANAPKLGDKVAWTPFLAQGTDALMVTVLKGKGAMPPRGGSAADDATLRAAVEYMMAAAK
;
A
#
# COMPACT_ATOMS: atom_id res chain seq x y z
N MET A 1 0.54 -59.20 40.30
CA MET A 1 1.93 -59.12 39.77
C MET A 1 1.89 -58.31 38.47
N PRO A 2 2.91 -57.50 38.17
CA PRO A 2 2.85 -56.06 38.42
C PRO A 2 2.96 -55.20 37.14
N LYS A 3 2.66 -53.89 37.30
CA LYS A 3 3.28 -52.73 36.60
C LYS A 3 3.07 -52.68 35.07
N PHE A 4 2.44 -51.65 34.51
CA PHE A 4 3.07 -50.44 33.96
C PHE A 4 2.08 -49.97 32.88
N ALA A 5 1.84 -48.72 32.56
CA ALA A 5 2.23 -47.45 33.11
C ALA A 5 1.40 -46.38 32.35
N ARG A 6 1.04 -45.33 33.08
CA ARG A 6 1.20 -43.92 32.69
C ARG A 6 0.57 -43.48 31.36
N LEU A 7 -0.56 -42.78 31.48
CA LEU A 7 -0.62 -41.31 31.45
C LEU A 7 -0.46 -40.74 30.04
N LEU A 8 -1.63 -40.46 29.45
CA LEU A 8 -2.01 -39.19 28.83
C LEU A 8 -0.85 -38.20 28.63
N PHE A 9 -0.46 -37.99 27.38
CA PHE A 9 0.23 -36.76 26.98
C PHE A 9 -0.72 -35.97 26.09
N ALA A 10 -1.41 -35.01 26.73
CA ALA A 10 -2.20 -33.99 26.05
C ALA A 10 -1.24 -33.06 25.30
N LEU A 11 -1.29 -33.07 23.98
CA LEU A 11 -0.56 -32.11 23.15
C LEU A 11 -1.37 -30.80 23.12
N ALA A 12 -1.09 -29.92 24.07
CA ALA A 12 -1.55 -28.53 24.01
C ALA A 12 -0.77 -27.81 22.91
N LEU A 13 -1.40 -27.65 21.74
CA LEU A 13 -0.93 -26.76 20.68
C LEU A 13 -1.15 -25.32 21.15
N THR A 14 -0.11 -24.75 21.75
CA THR A 14 -0.03 -23.33 22.06
C THR A 14 -0.11 -22.52 20.77
N GLY A 15 -1.16 -21.71 20.66
CA GLY A 15 -1.31 -20.71 19.62
C GLY A 15 -0.20 -19.67 19.74
N LEU A 16 0.68 -19.63 18.76
CA LEU A 16 1.61 -18.53 18.56
C LEU A 16 0.84 -17.35 17.96
N PRO A 17 0.94 -16.14 18.52
CA PRO A 17 0.44 -14.96 17.84
C PRO A 17 1.28 -14.78 16.58
N VAL A 18 0.65 -14.86 15.41
CA VAL A 18 1.27 -14.39 14.17
C VAL A 18 1.40 -12.88 14.31
N GLN A 19 2.55 -12.40 14.78
CA GLN A 19 2.93 -11.00 14.60
C GLN A 19 3.14 -10.77 13.10
N HIS A 20 2.09 -10.39 12.39
CA HIS A 20 2.24 -9.59 11.19
C HIS A 20 2.76 -8.22 11.63
N ALA A 21 4.07 -8.12 11.80
CA ALA A 21 4.74 -6.84 11.78
C ALA A 21 4.58 -6.29 10.36
N ALA A 22 3.49 -5.53 10.13
CA ALA A 22 3.43 -4.59 9.03
C ALA A 22 4.48 -3.52 9.34
N ALA A 23 5.71 -3.77 8.89
CA ALA A 23 6.75 -2.78 8.89
C ALA A 23 6.35 -1.73 7.85
N ASP A 24 5.64 -0.70 8.32
CA ASP A 24 5.56 0.63 7.71
C ASP A 24 6.97 1.24 7.70
N THR A 25 7.90 0.61 6.99
CA THR A 25 9.07 1.31 6.49
C THR A 25 8.55 2.17 5.36
N VAL A 26 8.25 3.43 5.68
CA VAL A 26 8.25 4.47 4.66
C VAL A 26 9.69 4.49 4.15
N ALA A 27 9.94 3.74 3.08
CA ALA A 27 11.16 3.87 2.31
C ALA A 27 11.35 5.36 2.04
N ALA A 28 12.58 5.86 2.22
CA ALA A 28 12.90 7.24 1.91
C ALA A 28 12.30 7.60 0.55
N VAL A 29 11.43 8.62 0.51
CA VAL A 29 10.64 8.95 -0.68
C VAL A 29 11.60 9.21 -1.84
N ASN A 30 11.56 8.35 -2.86
CA ASN A 30 12.41 8.47 -4.03
C ASN A 30 12.02 9.76 -4.80
N PRO A 31 12.96 10.70 -5.05
CA PRO A 31 12.68 11.97 -5.74
C PRO A 31 12.01 11.80 -7.12
N ALA A 32 12.21 10.65 -7.77
CA ALA A 32 11.54 10.32 -9.02
C ALA A 32 10.01 10.31 -8.90
N GLY A 33 9.49 9.97 -7.71
CA GLY A 33 8.05 9.95 -7.43
C GLY A 33 7.41 11.33 -7.46
N GLU A 34 8.00 12.29 -6.76
CA GLU A 34 7.55 13.69 -6.79
C GLU A 34 7.66 14.28 -8.20
N LYS A 35 8.77 13.97 -8.91
CA LYS A 35 8.96 14.40 -10.30
C LYS A 35 7.86 13.88 -11.21
N LEU A 36 7.52 12.59 -11.12
CA LEU A 36 6.44 12.01 -11.92
C LEU A 36 5.10 12.64 -11.56
N TYR A 37 4.80 12.76 -10.26
CA TYR A 37 3.57 13.42 -9.77
C TYR A 37 3.39 14.80 -10.42
N LYS A 38 4.41 15.65 -10.35
CA LYS A 38 4.37 17.01 -10.90
C LYS A 38 4.21 17.04 -12.43
N SER A 39 4.69 16.03 -13.14
CA SER A 39 4.61 15.99 -14.61
C SER A 39 3.30 15.42 -15.16
N ALA A 40 2.63 14.53 -14.41
CA ALA A 40 1.52 13.73 -14.94
C ALA A 40 0.35 13.62 -13.97
N CYS A 41 0.59 13.24 -12.71
CA CYS A 41 -0.47 12.91 -11.76
C CYS A 41 -1.17 14.15 -11.20
N VAL A 42 -0.45 15.28 -11.10
CA VAL A 42 -0.91 16.54 -10.51
C VAL A 42 -2.16 17.09 -11.20
N VAL A 43 -2.32 16.84 -12.51
CA VAL A 43 -3.45 17.34 -13.30
C VAL A 43 -4.80 16.91 -12.73
N CYS A 44 -4.86 15.71 -12.13
CA CYS A 44 -6.07 15.22 -11.49
C CYS A 44 -6.00 15.31 -9.96
N HIS A 45 -4.84 14.98 -9.39
CA HIS A 45 -4.72 14.80 -7.94
C HIS A 45 -4.41 16.09 -7.17
N ALA A 46 -4.21 17.24 -7.81
CA ALA A 46 -4.11 18.51 -7.09
C ALA A 46 -5.50 19.02 -6.64
N SER A 47 -6.46 19.06 -7.56
CA SER A 47 -7.79 19.62 -7.34
C SER A 47 -8.89 18.56 -7.22
N GLY A 48 -8.58 17.28 -7.44
CA GLY A 48 -9.52 16.18 -7.38
C GLY A 48 -10.42 16.07 -8.61
N VAL A 49 -9.86 16.27 -9.80
CA VAL A 49 -10.58 16.15 -11.07
C VAL A 49 -11.24 14.78 -11.16
N ALA A 50 -12.51 14.76 -11.59
CA ALA A 50 -13.30 13.55 -11.71
C ALA A 50 -13.31 12.68 -10.44
N ASN A 51 -13.29 13.32 -9.26
CA ASN A 51 -13.22 12.69 -7.94
C ASN A 51 -11.91 11.95 -7.64
N ALA A 52 -10.80 12.34 -8.27
CA ALA A 52 -9.48 11.85 -7.89
C ALA A 52 -9.16 12.23 -6.43
N PRO A 53 -8.55 11.33 -5.63
CA PRO A 53 -8.16 11.66 -4.26
C PRO A 53 -7.07 12.74 -4.27
N LYS A 54 -7.36 13.87 -3.63
CA LYS A 54 -6.47 15.03 -3.59
C LYS A 54 -5.21 14.71 -2.80
N LEU A 55 -4.04 15.12 -3.30
CA LEU A 55 -2.78 14.98 -2.57
C LEU A 55 -2.91 15.65 -1.20
N GLY A 56 -2.53 14.92 -0.14
CA GLY A 56 -2.56 15.44 1.24
C GLY A 56 -3.92 15.41 1.95
N ASP A 57 -4.99 14.98 1.27
CA ASP A 57 -6.29 14.81 1.92
C ASP A 57 -6.31 13.55 2.81
N LYS A 58 -5.91 13.70 4.06
CA LYS A 58 -5.79 12.59 5.02
C LYS A 58 -7.06 11.77 5.16
N VAL A 59 -8.23 12.42 5.11
CA VAL A 59 -9.52 11.74 5.25
C VAL A 59 -9.81 10.90 4.02
N ALA A 60 -9.67 11.47 2.82
CA ALA A 60 -9.87 10.73 1.57
C ALA A 60 -8.88 9.59 1.39
N TRP A 61 -7.64 9.73 1.90
CA TRP A 61 -6.58 8.75 1.74
C TRP A 61 -6.57 7.61 2.77
N THR A 62 -7.24 7.77 3.90
CA THR A 62 -7.35 6.72 4.94
C THR A 62 -7.66 5.32 4.38
N PRO A 63 -8.69 5.11 3.55
CA PRO A 63 -8.99 3.78 2.99
C PRO A 63 -7.96 3.28 1.97
N PHE A 64 -7.16 4.15 1.35
CA PHE A 64 -6.09 3.78 0.41
C PHE A 64 -4.82 3.40 1.15
N LEU A 65 -4.47 4.15 2.20
CA LEU A 65 -3.34 3.83 3.08
C LEU A 65 -3.51 2.45 3.72
N ALA A 66 -4.73 2.09 4.12
CA ALA A 66 -5.05 0.76 4.67
C ALA A 66 -4.86 -0.41 3.66
N GLN A 67 -4.88 -0.13 2.34
CA GLN A 67 -4.65 -1.15 1.31
C GLN A 67 -3.16 -1.41 1.06
N GLY A 68 -2.31 -0.42 1.34
CA GLY A 68 -0.87 -0.48 1.08
C GLY A 68 -0.49 -0.28 -0.39
N THR A 69 0.80 -0.06 -0.63
CA THR A 69 1.35 0.34 -1.94
C THR A 69 1.07 -0.67 -3.05
N ASP A 70 1.16 -1.98 -2.78
CA ASP A 70 1.03 -3.01 -3.81
C ASP A 70 -0.37 -3.06 -4.42
N ALA A 71 -1.42 -2.95 -3.59
CA ALA A 71 -2.80 -2.90 -4.06
C ALA A 71 -3.08 -1.61 -4.86
N LEU A 72 -2.52 -0.49 -4.44
CA LEU A 72 -2.63 0.77 -5.18
C LEU A 72 -1.90 0.70 -6.52
N MET A 73 -0.75 0.03 -6.59
CA MET A 73 -0.01 -0.17 -7.83
C MET A 73 -0.83 -0.97 -8.86
N VAL A 74 -1.55 -2.01 -8.46
CA VAL A 74 -2.47 -2.72 -9.38
C VAL A 74 -3.49 -1.77 -10.00
N THR A 75 -4.06 -0.88 -9.19
CA THR A 75 -5.03 0.13 -9.65
C THR A 75 -4.39 1.14 -10.59
N VAL A 76 -3.20 1.65 -10.27
CA VAL A 76 -2.47 2.62 -11.10
C VAL A 76 -2.06 2.00 -12.43
N LEU A 77 -1.55 0.78 -12.44
CA LEU A 77 -1.14 0.08 -13.65
C LEU A 77 -2.32 -0.16 -14.59
N LYS A 78 -3.46 -0.62 -14.04
CA LYS A 78 -4.67 -0.91 -14.82
C LYS A 78 -5.47 0.33 -15.20
N GLY A 79 -5.43 1.39 -14.40
CA GLY A 79 -6.37 2.50 -14.43
C GLY A 79 -7.68 2.17 -13.71
N LYS A 80 -8.43 3.20 -13.31
CA LYS A 80 -9.73 3.10 -12.63
C LYS A 80 -10.55 4.36 -12.84
N GLY A 81 -11.79 4.19 -13.30
CA GLY A 81 -12.67 5.31 -13.59
C GLY A 81 -12.04 6.24 -14.63
N ALA A 82 -11.93 7.52 -14.29
CA ALA A 82 -11.29 8.52 -15.15
C ALA A 82 -9.75 8.49 -15.13
N MET A 83 -9.12 7.73 -14.22
CA MET A 83 -7.66 7.58 -14.21
C MET A 83 -7.23 6.57 -15.28
N PRO A 84 -6.50 7.00 -16.33
CA PRO A 84 -6.04 6.08 -17.38
C PRO A 84 -5.00 5.07 -16.85
N PRO A 85 -4.77 3.96 -17.57
CA PRO A 85 -3.67 3.04 -17.26
C PRO A 85 -2.35 3.78 -17.07
N ARG A 86 -1.57 3.37 -16.07
CA ARG A 86 -0.29 3.99 -15.67
C ARG A 86 -0.37 5.48 -15.35
N GLY A 87 -1.56 5.97 -14.97
CA GLY A 87 -1.81 7.41 -14.76
C GLY A 87 -1.57 8.26 -16.00
N GLY A 88 -1.59 7.66 -17.19
CA GLY A 88 -1.34 8.34 -18.47
C GLY A 88 0.14 8.62 -18.73
N SER A 89 1.04 8.04 -17.93
CA SER A 89 2.48 8.19 -18.09
C SER A 89 3.13 7.02 -18.83
N ALA A 90 4.28 7.28 -19.46
CA ALA A 90 5.17 6.26 -20.00
C ALA A 90 6.27 5.84 -19.01
N ALA A 91 6.16 6.24 -17.73
CA ALA A 91 7.12 5.90 -16.70
C ALA A 91 7.16 4.39 -16.46
N ASP A 92 8.27 3.85 -15.98
CA ASP A 92 8.39 2.45 -15.58
C ASP A 92 7.69 2.17 -14.24
N ASP A 93 7.58 0.89 -13.88
CA ASP A 93 6.85 0.47 -12.67
C ASP A 93 7.52 0.95 -11.37
N ALA A 94 8.84 1.10 -11.37
CA ALA A 94 9.58 1.61 -10.22
C ALA A 94 9.29 3.10 -9.99
N THR A 95 9.25 3.90 -11.06
CA THR A 95 8.91 5.33 -10.99
C THR A 95 7.44 5.53 -10.63
N LEU A 96 6.53 4.69 -11.16
CA LEU A 96 5.12 4.70 -10.75
C LEU A 96 4.95 4.37 -9.27
N ARG A 97 5.65 3.35 -8.77
CA ARG A 97 5.66 3.00 -7.34
C ARG A 97 6.14 4.17 -6.50
N ALA A 98 7.24 4.81 -6.88
CA ALA A 98 7.75 5.99 -6.19
C ALA A 98 6.71 7.13 -6.15
N ALA A 99 5.93 7.33 -7.22
CA ALA A 99 4.87 8.34 -7.24
C ALA A 99 3.70 7.98 -6.32
N VAL A 100 3.28 6.71 -6.28
CA VAL A 100 2.27 6.21 -5.34
C VAL A 100 2.73 6.44 -3.89
N GLU A 101 3.98 6.08 -3.58
CA GLU A 101 4.56 6.27 -2.25
C GLU A 101 4.67 7.74 -1.85
N TYR A 102 5.07 8.61 -2.79
CA TYR A 102 5.07 10.07 -2.58
C TYR A 102 3.66 10.58 -2.22
N MET A 103 2.63 10.14 -2.94
CA MET A 103 1.25 10.58 -2.71
C MET A 103 0.69 10.05 -1.38
N MET A 104 1.00 8.78 -1.05
CA MET A 104 0.65 8.19 0.23
C MET A 104 1.33 8.92 1.38
N ALA A 105 2.62 9.21 1.27
CA ALA A 105 3.39 9.91 2.30
C ALA A 105 2.83 11.31 2.58
N ALA A 106 2.41 12.03 1.55
CA ALA A 106 1.78 13.35 1.72
C ALA A 106 0.46 13.31 2.51
N ALA A 107 -0.20 12.16 2.57
CA ALA A 107 -1.50 11.99 3.22
C ALA A 107 -1.43 11.24 4.57
N LYS A 108 -0.23 10.87 5.04
CA LYS A 108 0.01 10.42 6.42
C LYS A 108 -0.02 11.64 7.36
#